data_AF-A0A2M8P5K4-F1
#
_entry.id   AF-A0A2M8P5K4-F1
#
_cell.length_a   1.000
_cell.length_b   1.000
_cell.length_c   1.000
_cell.angle_alpha   90.00
_cell.angle_beta   90.00
_cell.angle_gamma   90.00
#
_symmetry.space_group_name_H-M   'P 1'
#
loop_
_entity.id
_entity.type
_entity.pdbx_description
1 polymer ?
#
loop_
_entity_poly.entity_id
_entity_poly.type
_entity_poly.pdbx_seq_one_letter_code
_entity_poly.pdbx_strand_id
1 'polypeptide(L)'
;PTYNEVIEMYRLLDKSYDNAVLLEKGKTDNGKPLHLFVMNSEPVFDPVKIREQGKSVLLINNGIHPGEPEGIDASLWFSDDILRNKDGMAKLLEKTVIIIIP
;
A
#
# COMPACT_ATOMS: atom_id res chain seq x y z
N PRO A 1 -10.64 -12.42 -2.53
CA PRO A 1 -11.43 -11.45 -1.74
C PRO A 1 -12.22 -10.53 -2.69
N THR A 2 -13.40 -10.08 -2.30
CA THR A 2 -14.16 -9.07 -3.04
C THR A 2 -13.52 -7.69 -2.90
N TYR A 3 -13.89 -6.73 -3.76
CA TYR A 3 -13.42 -5.35 -3.66
C TYR A 3 -13.58 -4.77 -2.24
N ASN A 4 -14.76 -4.93 -1.62
CA ASN A 4 -15.01 -4.38 -0.29
C ASN A 4 -14.14 -5.05 0.79
N GLU A 5 -13.90 -6.36 0.68
CA GLU A 5 -13.02 -7.10 1.59
C GLU A 5 -11.57 -6.64 1.46
N VAL A 6 -11.07 -6.43 0.23
CA VAL A 6 -9.72 -5.91 -0.02
C VAL A 6 -9.54 -4.54 0.63
N ILE A 7 -10.47 -3.61 0.40
CA ILE A 7 -10.39 -2.27 0.98
C ILE A 7 -10.45 -2.33 2.51
N GLU A 8 -11.30 -3.18 3.10
CA GLU A 8 -11.36 -3.30 4.56
C GLU A 8 -10.08 -3.92 5.14
N MET A 9 -9.45 -4.87 4.46
CA MET A 9 -8.15 -5.41 4.90
C MET A 9 -7.05 -4.35 4.90
N TYR A 10 -6.95 -3.50 3.86
CA TYR A 10 -6.01 -2.38 3.87
C TYR A 10 -6.34 -1.34 4.95
N ARG A 11 -7.64 -1.08 5.20
CA ARG A 11 -8.07 -0.18 6.26
C ARG A 11 -7.72 -0.71 7.66
N LEU A 12 -7.75 -2.03 7.86
CA LEU A 12 -7.28 -2.63 9.10
C LEU A 12 -5.78 -2.43 9.28
N LEU A 13 -4.97 -2.57 8.22
CA LEU A 13 -3.53 -2.30 8.27
C LEU A 13 -3.24 -0.83 8.58
N ASP A 14 -3.89 0.10 7.87
CA ASP A 14 -3.82 1.55 8.12
C ASP A 14 -4.10 1.89 9.60
N LYS A 15 -5.18 1.33 10.17
CA LYS A 15 -5.51 1.54 11.59
C LYS A 15 -4.53 0.90 12.57
N SER A 16 -3.79 -0.12 12.16
CA SER A 16 -2.95 -0.93 13.06
C SER A 16 -1.50 -0.47 13.09
N TYR A 17 -1.05 0.28 12.08
CA TYR A 17 0.36 0.65 11.92
C TYR A 17 0.50 2.13 11.55
N ASP A 18 1.12 2.91 12.42
CA ASP A 18 1.33 4.36 12.22
C ASP A 18 2.17 4.68 10.96
N ASN A 19 2.96 3.73 10.48
CA ASN A 19 3.84 3.86 9.33
C ASN A 19 3.21 3.36 8.02
N ALA A 20 1.89 3.15 8.01
CA ALA A 20 1.08 2.88 6.84
C ALA A 20 -0.13 3.83 6.76
N VAL A 21 -0.64 4.09 5.55
CA VAL A 21 -1.90 4.83 5.38
C VAL A 21 -2.64 4.39 4.13
N LEU A 22 -3.97 4.31 4.20
CA LEU A 22 -4.84 4.10 3.05
C LEU A 22 -5.46 5.44 2.62
N LEU A 23 -5.09 5.91 1.43
CA LEU A 23 -5.54 7.19 0.88
C LEU A 23 -6.55 6.98 -0.24
N GLU A 24 -7.49 7.90 -0.38
CA GLU A 24 -8.32 8.03 -1.58
C GLU A 24 -7.71 9.09 -2.52
N LYS A 25 -7.51 8.73 -3.79
CA LYS A 25 -6.89 9.58 -4.84
C LYS A 25 -7.84 9.89 -5.99
N GLY A 26 -9.12 10.04 -5.67
CA GLY A 26 -10.18 10.37 -6.62
C GLY A 26 -11.13 9.19 -6.88
N LYS A 27 -11.84 9.24 -8.00
CA LYS A 27 -12.78 8.19 -8.42
C LYS A 27 -12.23 7.41 -9.60
N THR A 28 -12.52 6.13 -9.64
CA THR A 28 -12.36 5.26 -10.81
C THR A 28 -13.43 5.57 -11.87
N ASP A 29 -13.29 4.97 -13.05
CA ASP A 29 -14.26 5.05 -14.15
C ASP A 29 -15.66 4.52 -13.79
N ASN A 30 -15.74 3.53 -12.89
CA ASN A 30 -17.00 3.02 -12.35
C ASN A 30 -17.52 3.78 -11.11
N GLY A 31 -16.90 4.92 -10.77
CA GLY A 31 -17.36 5.82 -9.72
C GLY A 31 -16.98 5.44 -8.29
N LYS A 32 -16.25 4.33 -8.08
CA LYS A 32 -15.71 3.93 -6.77
C LYS A 32 -14.46 4.72 -6.42
N PRO A 33 -14.04 4.81 -5.14
CA PRO A 33 -12.80 5.49 -4.79
C PRO A 33 -11.58 4.72 -5.31
N LEU A 34 -10.64 5.46 -5.90
CA LEU A 34 -9.30 4.97 -6.22
C LEU A 34 -8.46 4.99 -4.94
N HIS A 35 -8.12 3.82 -4.43
CA HIS A 35 -7.34 3.69 -3.20
C HIS A 35 -5.84 3.61 -3.52
N LEU A 36 -5.03 4.19 -2.63
CA LEU A 36 -3.58 4.10 -2.64
C LEU A 36 -3.10 3.80 -1.22
N PHE A 37 -2.55 2.61 -1.02
CA PHE A 37 -1.92 2.24 0.23
C PHE A 37 -0.45 2.64 0.22
N VAL A 38 0.05 3.28 1.27
CA VAL A 38 1.42 3.78 1.37
C VAL A 38 2.07 3.20 2.61
N MET A 39 3.24 2.59 2.46
CA MET A 39 4.08 2.11 3.56
C MET A 39 5.44 2.82 3.53
N ASN A 40 5.85 3.36 4.67
CA ASN A 40 7.14 4.03 4.85
C ASN A 40 7.78 3.59 6.18
N SER A 41 9.07 3.81 6.38
CA SER A 41 9.74 3.47 7.67
C SER A 41 9.35 4.41 8.82
N GLU A 42 8.68 5.50 8.50
CA GLU A 42 8.28 6.58 9.39
C GLU A 42 6.91 7.11 8.94
N PRO A 43 6.11 7.71 9.84
CA PRO A 43 4.75 8.19 9.55
C PRO A 43 4.75 9.48 8.69
N VAL A 44 5.48 9.46 7.57
CA VAL A 44 5.61 10.54 6.60
C VAL A 44 5.07 10.03 5.26
N PHE A 45 3.98 10.64 4.81
CA PHE A 45 3.25 10.24 3.59
C PHE A 45 3.19 11.36 2.54
N ASP A 46 3.87 12.47 2.81
CA ASP A 46 4.01 13.57 1.86
C ASP A 46 5.09 13.20 0.81
N PRO A 47 4.75 13.19 -0.49
CA PRO A 47 5.67 12.75 -1.54
C PRO A 47 6.86 13.69 -1.75
N VAL A 48 6.75 14.97 -1.39
CA VAL A 48 7.87 15.92 -1.45
C VAL A 48 8.87 15.59 -0.35
N LYS A 49 8.40 15.41 0.88
CA LYS A 49 9.25 15.02 2.02
C LYS A 49 9.93 13.67 1.81
N ILE A 50 9.19 12.67 1.32
CA ILE A 50 9.76 11.34 1.00
C ILE A 50 10.89 11.46 -0.04
N ARG A 51 10.73 12.32 -1.04
CA ARG A 51 11.75 12.55 -2.07
C ARG A 51 12.98 13.26 -1.50
N GLU A 52 12.79 14.23 -0.61
CA GLU A 52 13.88 14.91 0.11
C GLU A 52 14.69 13.96 1.00
N GLN A 53 14.07 12.91 1.54
CA GLN A 53 14.75 11.82 2.26
C GLN A 53 15.60 10.91 1.35
N GLY A 54 15.58 11.12 0.03
CA GLY A 54 16.35 10.33 -0.92
C GLY A 54 15.86 8.89 -1.09
N LYS A 55 14.60 8.60 -0.73
CA LYS A 55 14.00 7.27 -0.88
C LYS A 55 13.53 7.03 -2.30
N SER A 56 13.66 5.79 -2.76
CA SER A 56 13.03 5.30 -3.99
C SER A 56 11.54 5.07 -3.75
N VAL A 57 10.71 5.28 -4.77
CA VAL A 57 9.28 4.94 -4.71
C VAL A 57 9.04 3.69 -5.55
N LEU A 58 8.54 2.62 -4.93
CA LEU A 58 8.07 1.41 -5.60
C LEU A 58 6.54 1.45 -5.70
N LEU A 59 6.02 1.55 -6.91
CA LEU A 59 4.58 1.43 -7.18
C LEU A 59 4.25 0.00 -7.61
N ILE A 60 3.32 -0.63 -6.89
CA ILE A 60 2.67 -1.88 -7.30
C ILE A 60 1.25 -1.53 -7.72
N ASN A 61 0.92 -1.77 -8.98
CA ASN A 61 -0.39 -1.49 -9.55
C ASN A 61 -1.09 -2.81 -9.91
N ASN A 62 -2.09 -3.19 -9.11
CA ASN A 62 -2.81 -4.45 -9.30
C ASN A 62 -4.11 -4.26 -10.08
N GLY A 63 -4.73 -5.38 -10.48
CA GLY A 63 -6.09 -5.39 -11.00
C GLY A 63 -6.30 -4.66 -12.33
N ILE A 64 -5.24 -4.46 -13.13
CA ILE A 64 -5.34 -3.77 -14.43
C ILE A 64 -6.11 -4.58 -15.48
N HIS A 65 -6.20 -5.91 -15.30
CA HIS A 65 -7.13 -6.77 -16.02
C HIS A 65 -8.13 -7.41 -15.03
N PRO A 66 -9.43 -7.43 -15.36
CA PRO A 66 -10.41 -8.15 -14.55
C PRO A 66 -10.12 -9.66 -14.51
N GLY A 67 -10.23 -10.27 -13.32
CA GLY A 67 -10.09 -11.72 -13.15
C GLY A 67 -8.68 -12.20 -12.81
N GLU A 68 -7.71 -11.29 -12.59
CA GLU A 68 -6.33 -11.59 -12.14
C GLU A 68 -6.13 -11.17 -10.65
N PRO A 69 -6.75 -11.86 -9.67
CA PRO A 69 -6.70 -11.46 -8.27
C PRO A 69 -5.36 -11.77 -7.59
N GLU A 70 -4.49 -12.56 -8.20
CA GLU A 70 -3.28 -13.10 -7.56
C GLU A 70 -2.33 -11.99 -7.11
N GLY A 71 -2.20 -10.92 -7.91
CA GLY A 71 -1.40 -9.75 -7.54
C GLY A 71 -1.99 -8.95 -6.37
N ILE A 72 -3.33 -8.91 -6.26
CA ILE A 72 -4.06 -8.26 -5.17
C ILE A 72 -3.79 -9.00 -3.87
N ASP A 73 -3.96 -10.33 -3.89
CA ASP A 73 -3.75 -11.19 -2.72
C ASP A 73 -2.29 -11.20 -2.28
N ALA A 74 -1.35 -11.30 -3.23
CA ALA A 74 0.07 -11.21 -2.94
C ALA A 74 0.46 -9.87 -2.32
N SER A 75 -0.12 -8.76 -2.79
CA SER A 75 0.16 -7.42 -2.27
C SER A 75 -0.37 -7.21 -0.85
N LEU A 76 -1.53 -7.79 -0.53
CA LEU A 76 -2.07 -7.78 0.83
C LEU A 76 -1.15 -8.53 1.80
N TRP A 77 -0.73 -9.75 1.45
CA TRP A 77 0.21 -10.52 2.28
C TRP A 77 1.57 -9.86 2.39
N PHE A 78 2.06 -9.29 1.29
CA PHE A 78 3.32 -8.53 1.29
C PHE A 78 3.26 -7.31 2.21
N SER A 79 2.13 -6.60 2.21
CA SER A 79 1.91 -5.46 3.10
C SER A 79 1.89 -5.88 4.57
N ASP A 80 1.14 -6.93 4.91
CA ASP A 80 1.09 -7.47 6.27
C ASP A 80 2.48 -7.96 6.74
N ASP A 81 3.20 -8.73 5.90
CA ASP A 81 4.52 -9.26 6.21
C ASP A 81 5.56 -8.15 6.42
N ILE A 82 5.51 -7.06 5.64
CA ILE A 82 6.37 -5.89 5.86
C ILE A 82 6.02 -5.20 7.19
N LEU A 83 4.75 -4.91 7.43
CA LEU A 83 4.32 -4.09 8.58
C LEU A 83 4.52 -4.81 9.91
N ARG A 84 4.32 -6.13 9.95
CA ARG A 84 4.65 -6.97 11.11
C ARG A 84 6.13 -7.32 11.22
N ASN A 85 6.95 -6.80 10.31
CA ASN A 85 8.39 -7.06 10.21
C ASN A 85 8.73 -8.56 10.18
N LYS A 86 7.94 -9.36 9.47
CA LYS A 86 8.21 -10.79 9.31
C LYS A 86 9.57 -10.97 8.64
N ASP A 87 10.40 -11.85 9.18
CA ASP A 87 11.73 -12.17 8.64
C ASP A 87 12.63 -10.94 8.39
N GLY A 88 12.39 -9.85 9.13
CA GLY A 88 13.14 -8.60 8.98
C GLY A 88 12.76 -7.77 7.74
N MET A 89 11.57 -8.00 7.16
CA MET A 89 11.13 -7.32 5.93
C MET A 89 10.94 -5.81 6.07
N ALA A 90 10.77 -5.26 7.27
CA ALA A 90 10.64 -3.81 7.46
C ALA A 90 11.88 -3.04 6.96
N LYS A 91 13.06 -3.68 6.88
CA LYS A 91 14.28 -3.11 6.30
C LYS A 91 14.09 -2.62 4.85
N LEU A 92 13.13 -3.19 4.11
CA LEU A 92 12.79 -2.74 2.75
C LEU A 92 12.36 -1.26 2.73
N LEU A 93 11.79 -0.76 3.83
CA LEU A 93 11.30 0.61 3.95
C LEU A 93 12.40 1.64 4.31
N GLU A 94 13.62 1.20 4.63
CA GLU A 94 14.74 2.09 4.98
C GLU A 94 15.15 2.98 3.81
N LYS A 95 15.12 2.44 2.58
CA LYS A 95 15.50 3.13 1.34
C LYS A 95 14.38 3.23 0.32
N THR A 96 13.22 2.68 0.63
CA THR A 96 12.09 2.62 -0.29
C THR A 96 10.82 3.07 0.42
N VAL A 97 9.95 3.77 -0.29
CA VAL A 97 8.53 3.87 0.06
C VAL A 97 7.77 2.99 -0.91
N ILE A 98 6.93 2.11 -0.37
CA ILE A 98 6.13 1.19 -1.17
C ILE A 98 4.72 1.73 -1.22
N ILE A 99 4.20 1.89 -2.43
CA ILE A 99 2.83 2.33 -2.67
C ILE A 99 2.11 1.29 -3.51
N ILE A 100 0.86 0.99 -3.15
CA ILE A 100 0.06 -0.07 -3.76
C ILE A 100 -1.29 0.49 -4.17
N ILE A 101 -1.65 0.30 -5.44
CA ILE A 101 -3.03 0.40 -5.89
C ILE A 101 -3.63 -1.02 -5.75
N PRO A 102 -4.57 -1.23 -4.82
CA PRO A 102 -5.13 -2.54 -4.50
C PRO A 102 -5.82 -3.23 -5.67
#